data_AF-A0A836Q4S1-F1
#
_entry.id   AF-A0A836Q4S1-F1
#
_cell.length_a   1.000
_cell.length_b   1.000
_cell.length_c   1.000
_cell.angle_alpha   90.00
_cell.angle_beta   90.00
_cell.angle_gamma   90.00
#
_symmetry.space_group_name_H-M   'P 1'
#
loop_
_entity.id
_entity.type
_entity.pdbx_description
1 polymer ?
#
loop_
_entity_poly.entity_id
_entity_poly.type
_entity_poly.pdbx_seq_one_letter_code
_entity_poly.pdbx_strand_id
1 'polypeptide(L)'
;MKPSPRPARLCAGRASAWSCAGIPFLFLVLCSSLIWTTDSAAAPSGRRLQGAASAPDRLLQSPTDNYVAGMEFIESWQCKRMPLKVYYKPANDIPGFDPQYIEEFKSACEDWTKATEGRIRFQTVEQAEGADLEVSWTTVLSPDLEHSMALGATWPETVDGEGIDHARIAILTTLDKRHVSPKAMRWAAMHELGHALGLGHSVRRGDVMYKNVCILSEKKGGDKEIVPDCPSISLTSRDATTMNVVYAAKKIIDGIRAKGLDKRNTCHELCRAAANCMTNGDSASAIIVLNEILRLDKTYSVASENLMAAYYNCGAALYNNHHNAEARQVLERAIELGKRCGDQNSLNAIVAVYRNCR
;
A
#
# COMPACT_ATOMS: atom_id res chain seq x y z
N MET A 1 63.26 -21.61 -16.02
CA MET A 1 63.61 -20.18 -16.18
C MET A 1 62.31 -19.37 -16.23
N LYS A 2 62.02 -18.59 -15.19
CA LYS A 2 60.89 -17.65 -15.13
C LYS A 2 61.33 -16.30 -15.73
N PRO A 3 60.49 -15.57 -16.47
CA PRO A 3 60.65 -14.13 -16.62
C PRO A 3 59.85 -13.38 -15.54
N SER A 4 60.54 -12.41 -14.96
CA SER A 4 60.10 -11.43 -13.95
C SER A 4 59.19 -10.33 -14.55
N PRO A 5 58.29 -9.72 -13.75
CA PRO A 5 57.40 -8.64 -14.20
C PRO A 5 58.08 -7.26 -14.16
N ARG A 6 57.63 -6.33 -15.00
CA ARG A 6 57.97 -4.89 -14.90
C ARG A 6 56.89 -4.10 -14.14
N PRO A 7 57.27 -3.03 -13.41
CA PRO A 7 56.43 -2.40 -12.39
C PRO A 7 55.56 -1.24 -12.90
N ALA A 8 54.58 -0.90 -12.06
CA ALA A 8 53.65 0.20 -12.18
C ALA A 8 54.31 1.59 -12.23
N ARG A 9 53.63 2.55 -12.86
CA ARG A 9 53.80 3.98 -12.61
C ARG A 9 52.53 4.55 -11.98
N LEU A 10 52.68 5.08 -10.77
CA LEU A 10 51.80 6.11 -10.21
C LEU A 10 51.99 7.41 -11.00
N CYS A 11 50.89 8.11 -11.27
CA CYS A 11 50.88 9.57 -11.36
C CYS A 11 49.64 10.08 -10.62
N ALA A 12 49.88 10.93 -9.64
CA ALA A 12 48.90 11.64 -8.86
C ALA A 12 48.44 12.92 -9.57
N GLY A 13 47.23 13.35 -9.22
CA GLY A 13 46.91 14.77 -9.07
C GLY A 13 46.29 15.48 -10.27
N ARG A 14 45.00 15.82 -10.15
CA ARG A 14 44.56 17.22 -10.14
C ARG A 14 43.13 17.33 -9.61
N ALA A 15 43.00 18.09 -8.53
CA ALA A 15 41.75 18.65 -8.07
C ALA A 15 41.22 19.64 -9.11
N SER A 16 39.90 19.66 -9.31
CA SER A 16 39.22 20.83 -9.84
C SER A 16 37.95 21.05 -9.02
N ALA A 17 37.91 22.23 -8.40
CA ALA A 17 36.75 22.78 -7.72
C ALA A 17 35.85 23.43 -8.77
N TRP A 18 34.58 23.05 -8.80
CA TRP A 18 33.52 23.84 -9.44
C TRP A 18 32.34 23.90 -8.47
N SER A 19 32.05 25.12 -8.03
CA SER A 19 30.95 25.48 -7.15
C SER A 19 29.63 25.56 -7.92
N CYS A 20 28.58 25.08 -7.26
CA CYS A 20 27.22 25.62 -7.14
C CYS A 20 26.54 26.28 -8.36
N ALA A 21 25.40 25.69 -8.77
CA ALA A 21 24.17 26.44 -9.02
C ALA A 21 22.93 25.52 -8.93
N GLY A 22 21.98 25.87 -8.05
CA GLY A 22 20.54 25.65 -8.26
C GLY A 22 19.90 24.35 -7.76
N ILE A 23 19.67 24.24 -6.45
CA ILE A 23 18.61 23.37 -5.88
C ILE A 23 17.44 24.30 -5.51
N PRO A 24 16.21 24.09 -5.97
CA PRO A 24 15.08 24.85 -5.46
C PRO A 24 14.78 24.37 -4.04
N PHE A 25 14.87 25.31 -3.09
CA PHE A 25 14.33 25.17 -1.74
C PHE A 25 12.86 24.73 -1.84
N LEU A 26 12.54 23.55 -1.31
CA LEU A 26 11.18 23.08 -1.13
C LEU A 26 10.52 23.96 -0.05
N PHE A 27 9.60 24.84 -0.45
CA PHE A 27 8.80 25.61 0.49
C PHE A 27 7.86 24.66 1.26
N LEU A 28 8.06 24.58 2.58
CA LEU A 28 7.02 24.15 3.51
C LEU A 28 5.86 25.13 3.39
N VAL A 29 4.76 24.70 2.76
CA VAL A 29 3.50 25.46 2.77
C VAL A 29 2.91 25.36 4.18
N LEU A 30 3.17 26.37 4.99
CA LEU A 30 2.44 26.63 6.23
C LEU A 30 1.08 27.23 5.87
N CYS A 31 0.03 26.42 5.87
CA CYS A 31 -1.34 26.91 5.89
C CYS A 31 -1.65 27.47 7.29
N SER A 32 -1.55 28.79 7.47
CA SER A 32 -2.09 29.50 8.62
C SER A 32 -3.43 30.13 8.25
N SER A 33 -4.44 29.87 9.08
CA SER A 33 -5.81 30.34 8.95
C SER A 33 -5.99 31.78 9.44
N LEU A 34 -6.89 32.51 8.77
CA LEU A 34 -7.80 33.56 9.26
C LEU A 34 -7.25 34.94 9.69
N ILE A 35 -7.59 35.96 8.88
CA ILE A 35 -8.19 37.21 9.39
C ILE A 35 -9.41 37.55 8.51
N TRP A 36 -10.58 37.61 9.15
CA TRP A 36 -11.79 38.21 8.59
C TRP A 36 -11.62 39.73 8.52
N THR A 37 -11.98 40.33 7.39
CA THR A 37 -12.56 41.68 7.38
C THR A 37 -13.75 41.69 6.44
N THR A 38 -14.83 42.28 6.94
CA THR A 38 -16.10 42.52 6.27
C THR A 38 -15.94 43.64 5.24
N ASP A 39 -16.47 43.48 4.03
CA ASP A 39 -17.45 44.44 3.53
C ASP A 39 -18.24 43.96 2.30
N SER A 40 -19.49 44.42 2.26
CA SER A 40 -20.53 44.06 1.29
C SER A 40 -20.43 44.87 0.00
N ALA A 41 -20.66 44.22 -1.15
CA ALA A 41 -21.37 44.82 -2.29
C ALA A 41 -21.89 43.72 -3.23
N ALA A 42 -23.14 43.85 -3.65
CA ALA A 42 -23.91 42.84 -4.37
C ALA A 42 -23.89 42.99 -5.91
N ALA A 43 -23.83 41.84 -6.60
CA ALA A 43 -24.43 41.45 -7.90
C ALA A 43 -24.05 42.19 -9.22
N PRO A 44 -24.25 41.60 -10.43
CA PRO A 44 -25.09 40.43 -10.74
C PRO A 44 -24.48 39.31 -11.61
N SER A 45 -25.30 38.25 -11.67
CA SER A 45 -25.31 37.01 -12.46
C SER A 45 -24.73 37.02 -13.88
N GLY A 46 -23.85 36.05 -14.13
CA GLY A 46 -23.44 35.60 -15.47
C GLY A 46 -22.99 34.13 -15.43
N ARG A 47 -23.94 33.21 -15.23
CA ARG A 47 -23.69 31.76 -15.13
C ARG A 47 -23.44 31.20 -16.54
N ARG A 48 -22.18 31.25 -17.00
CA ARG A 48 -21.73 30.49 -18.16
C ARG A 48 -21.42 29.07 -17.68
N LEU A 49 -22.31 28.14 -18.00
CA LEU A 49 -22.07 26.70 -17.89
C LEU A 49 -20.89 26.35 -18.81
N GLN A 50 -19.67 26.35 -18.26
CA GLN A 50 -18.55 25.65 -18.88
C GLN A 50 -18.75 24.16 -18.62
N GLY A 51 -18.81 23.42 -19.73
CA GLY A 51 -19.05 21.99 -19.74
C GLY A 51 -18.08 21.25 -18.83
N ALA A 52 -18.65 20.30 -18.08
CA ALA A 52 -17.89 19.30 -17.36
C ALA A 52 -17.04 18.53 -18.36
N ALA A 53 -15.75 18.88 -18.43
CA ALA A 53 -14.76 17.97 -18.97
C ALA A 53 -14.84 16.68 -18.13
N SER A 54 -15.02 15.55 -18.81
CA SER A 54 -14.92 14.22 -18.22
C SER A 54 -13.64 14.14 -17.41
N ALA A 55 -13.74 13.84 -16.11
CA ALA A 55 -12.61 13.80 -15.19
C ALA A 55 -12.16 12.34 -14.94
N PRO A 56 -11.20 11.80 -15.72
CA PRO A 56 -10.45 10.61 -15.36
C PRO A 56 -9.23 10.93 -14.46
N ASP A 57 -8.93 12.21 -14.19
CA ASP A 57 -7.73 12.65 -13.45
C ASP A 57 -7.97 13.05 -11.99
N ARG A 58 -9.18 12.82 -11.45
CA ARG A 58 -9.52 13.15 -10.05
C ARG A 58 -9.06 12.09 -9.04
N LEU A 59 -7.97 11.38 -9.36
CA LEU A 59 -7.48 10.22 -8.60
C LEU A 59 -6.52 10.56 -7.46
N LEU A 60 -6.14 11.83 -7.26
CA LEU A 60 -5.19 12.19 -6.21
C LEU A 60 -5.92 12.89 -5.07
N GLN A 61 -6.76 12.08 -4.42
CA GLN A 61 -7.58 12.41 -3.26
C GLN A 61 -6.70 12.41 -2.00
N SER A 62 -7.16 13.12 -0.97
CA SER A 62 -6.42 13.46 0.25
C SER A 62 -5.56 12.30 0.80
N PRO A 63 -4.40 12.57 1.44
CA PRO A 63 -3.63 11.55 2.15
C PRO A 63 -4.42 10.74 3.20
N THR A 64 -5.63 11.19 3.54
CA THR A 64 -6.58 10.52 4.44
C THR A 64 -7.44 9.45 3.76
N ASP A 65 -7.57 9.50 2.44
CA ASP A 65 -8.52 8.67 1.66
C ASP A 65 -7.91 7.33 1.26
N ASN A 66 -6.68 7.05 1.70
CA ASN A 66 -5.99 5.77 1.63
C ASN A 66 -5.21 5.54 2.94
N TYR A 67 -4.63 4.37 3.13
CA TYR A 67 -3.78 4.04 4.29
C TYR A 67 -2.35 3.62 3.91
N VAL A 68 -1.86 3.99 2.73
CA VAL A 68 -0.51 3.64 2.23
C VAL A 68 0.58 4.00 3.25
N ALA A 69 0.50 5.19 3.83
CA ALA A 69 1.49 5.67 4.79
C ALA A 69 1.56 4.83 6.08
N GLY A 70 0.48 4.14 6.44
CA GLY A 70 0.39 3.26 7.61
C GLY A 70 0.66 1.79 7.33
N MET A 71 0.70 1.36 6.06
CA MET A 71 0.85 -0.06 5.70
C MET A 71 2.20 -0.63 6.15
N GLU A 72 2.18 -1.84 6.71
CA GLU A 72 3.37 -2.56 7.21
C GLU A 72 4.26 -3.09 6.08
N PHE A 73 3.65 -3.46 4.96
CA PHE A 73 4.32 -3.87 3.73
C PHE A 73 3.51 -3.38 2.53
N ILE A 74 4.19 -3.23 1.39
CA ILE A 74 3.57 -2.84 0.12
C ILE A 74 4.34 -3.54 -0.99
N GLU A 75 3.68 -4.48 -1.66
CA GLU A 75 4.18 -5.13 -2.86
C GLU A 75 3.09 -5.07 -3.93
N SER A 76 3.38 -5.41 -5.18
CA SER A 76 2.34 -5.41 -6.22
C SER A 76 2.68 -6.33 -7.38
N TRP A 77 1.65 -6.81 -8.05
CA TRP A 77 1.77 -7.57 -9.29
C TRP A 77 2.14 -6.65 -10.44
N GLN A 78 2.93 -7.15 -11.38
CA GLN A 78 3.15 -6.46 -12.64
C GLN A 78 1.88 -6.49 -13.49
N CYS A 79 1.59 -5.39 -14.21
CA CYS A 79 0.40 -5.32 -15.05
C CYS A 79 0.34 -6.43 -16.12
N LYS A 80 1.49 -6.94 -16.58
CA LYS A 80 1.58 -8.05 -17.56
C LYS A 80 1.06 -9.40 -17.03
N ARG A 81 0.89 -9.55 -15.71
CA ARG A 81 0.35 -10.78 -15.08
C ARG A 81 -1.17 -10.86 -15.14
N MET A 82 -1.88 -9.79 -15.53
CA MET A 82 -3.33 -9.75 -15.52
C MET A 82 -3.94 -10.42 -16.77
N PRO A 83 -5.02 -11.21 -16.65
CA PRO A 83 -5.70 -11.60 -15.40
C PRO A 83 -4.88 -12.62 -14.59
N LEU A 84 -4.91 -12.49 -13.25
CA LEU A 84 -4.29 -13.45 -12.34
C LEU A 84 -5.05 -14.78 -12.38
N LYS A 85 -4.32 -15.87 -12.59
CA LYS A 85 -4.85 -17.23 -12.60
C LYS A 85 -5.03 -17.73 -11.17
N VAL A 86 -6.24 -18.13 -10.82
CA VAL A 86 -6.60 -18.58 -9.47
C VAL A 86 -6.92 -20.07 -9.49
N TYR A 87 -6.15 -20.84 -8.74
CA TYR A 87 -6.42 -22.25 -8.47
C TYR A 87 -7.08 -22.42 -7.11
N TYR A 88 -8.22 -23.10 -7.08
CA TYR A 88 -8.91 -23.48 -5.85
C TYR A 88 -8.59 -24.94 -5.53
N LYS A 89 -7.84 -25.17 -4.46
CA LYS A 89 -7.47 -26.52 -4.04
C LYS A 89 -8.71 -27.31 -3.62
N PRO A 90 -8.91 -28.57 -4.06
CA PRO A 90 -9.99 -29.41 -3.60
C PRO A 90 -10.02 -29.51 -2.07
N ALA A 91 -11.20 -29.38 -1.47
CA ALA A 91 -11.36 -29.33 -0.02
C ALA A 91 -12.57 -30.13 0.52
N ASN A 92 -13.15 -31.02 -0.30
CA ASN A 92 -14.34 -31.80 0.09
C ASN A 92 -14.08 -32.74 1.28
N ASP A 93 -12.81 -33.05 1.56
CA ASP A 93 -12.34 -33.87 2.67
C ASP A 93 -11.91 -33.04 3.90
N ILE A 94 -11.98 -31.70 3.83
CA ILE A 94 -11.60 -30.82 4.93
C ILE A 94 -12.77 -30.63 5.90
N PRO A 95 -12.61 -30.93 7.20
CA PRO A 95 -13.69 -30.76 8.18
C PRO A 95 -14.25 -29.34 8.20
N GLY A 96 -15.58 -29.21 8.19
CA GLY A 96 -16.26 -27.92 8.21
C GLY A 96 -16.15 -27.12 6.92
N PHE A 97 -15.63 -27.70 5.83
CA PHE A 97 -15.68 -27.08 4.52
C PHE A 97 -17.13 -27.03 4.00
N ASP A 98 -17.51 -25.88 3.46
CA ASP A 98 -18.75 -25.67 2.72
C ASP A 98 -18.38 -25.30 1.27
N PRO A 99 -18.90 -25.99 0.24
CA PRO A 99 -18.67 -25.62 -1.15
C PRO A 99 -19.01 -24.15 -1.48
N GLN A 100 -19.92 -23.52 -0.73
CA GLN A 100 -20.22 -22.09 -0.86
C GLN A 100 -18.98 -21.21 -0.62
N TYR A 101 -17.99 -21.65 0.15
CA TYR A 101 -16.77 -20.88 0.38
C TYR A 101 -15.99 -20.56 -0.90
N ILE A 102 -16.06 -21.43 -1.91
CA ILE A 102 -15.47 -21.17 -3.23
C ILE A 102 -16.17 -19.97 -3.87
N GLU A 103 -17.50 -19.91 -3.79
CA GLU A 103 -18.30 -18.82 -4.35
C GLU A 103 -18.10 -17.51 -3.58
N GLU A 104 -17.92 -17.57 -2.25
CA GLU A 104 -17.56 -16.41 -1.44
C GLU A 104 -16.19 -15.84 -1.82
N PHE A 105 -15.22 -16.71 -2.18
CA PHE A 105 -13.92 -16.25 -2.67
C PHE A 105 -14.02 -15.67 -4.09
N LYS A 106 -14.72 -16.33 -5.01
CA LYS A 106 -14.94 -15.82 -6.37
C LYS A 106 -15.61 -14.44 -6.35
N SER A 107 -16.62 -14.28 -5.51
CA SER A 107 -17.28 -12.99 -5.34
C SER A 107 -16.28 -11.92 -4.84
N ALA A 108 -15.19 -12.30 -4.15
CA ALA A 108 -14.23 -11.36 -3.54
C ALA A 108 -13.27 -10.87 -4.62
N CYS A 109 -12.88 -11.77 -5.52
CA CYS A 109 -12.25 -11.44 -6.79
C CYS A 109 -13.09 -10.41 -7.56
N GLU A 110 -14.40 -10.62 -7.69
CA GLU A 110 -15.30 -9.68 -8.38
C GLU A 110 -15.34 -8.29 -7.71
N ASP A 111 -15.43 -8.24 -6.38
CA ASP A 111 -15.40 -6.99 -5.63
C ASP A 111 -14.11 -6.20 -5.85
N TRP A 112 -12.95 -6.87 -5.77
CA TRP A 112 -11.67 -6.23 -6.05
C TRP A 112 -11.52 -5.82 -7.53
N THR A 113 -12.02 -6.62 -8.47
CA THR A 113 -12.08 -6.23 -9.88
C THR A 113 -12.94 -4.98 -10.08
N LYS A 114 -14.11 -4.89 -9.44
CA LYS A 114 -14.99 -3.73 -9.52
C LYS A 114 -14.36 -2.49 -8.87
N ALA A 115 -13.79 -2.63 -7.67
CA ALA A 115 -13.15 -1.54 -6.93
C ALA A 115 -11.93 -0.95 -7.66
N THR A 116 -11.30 -1.72 -8.52
CA THR A 116 -10.16 -1.29 -9.35
C THR A 116 -10.54 -0.99 -10.79
N GLU A 117 -11.83 -0.87 -11.09
CA GLU A 117 -12.37 -0.58 -12.43
C GLU A 117 -11.82 -1.55 -13.51
N GLY A 118 -11.66 -2.82 -13.15
CA GLY A 118 -11.15 -3.85 -14.03
C GLY A 118 -9.64 -3.84 -14.23
N ARG A 119 -8.88 -3.02 -13.48
CA ARG A 119 -7.40 -3.04 -13.53
C ARG A 119 -6.84 -4.36 -13.02
N ILE A 120 -7.38 -4.86 -11.91
CA ILE A 120 -7.09 -6.21 -11.39
C ILE A 120 -8.19 -7.15 -11.87
N ARG A 121 -7.82 -8.27 -12.48
CA ARG A 121 -8.74 -9.26 -13.03
C ARG A 121 -8.29 -10.65 -12.66
N PHE A 122 -9.23 -11.58 -12.59
CA PHE A 122 -8.99 -12.95 -12.17
C PHE A 122 -9.53 -13.94 -13.20
N GLN A 123 -8.88 -15.08 -13.31
CA GLN A 123 -9.31 -16.19 -14.14
C GLN A 123 -9.12 -17.49 -13.36
N THR A 124 -10.20 -18.26 -13.16
CA THR A 124 -10.09 -19.57 -12.53
C THR A 124 -9.36 -20.56 -13.44
N VAL A 125 -8.48 -21.38 -12.85
CA VAL A 125 -7.79 -22.49 -13.53
C VAL A 125 -7.99 -23.79 -12.75
N GLU A 126 -7.94 -24.93 -13.45
CA GLU A 126 -8.21 -26.26 -12.87
C GLU A 126 -6.99 -26.91 -12.24
N GLN A 127 -5.79 -26.43 -12.53
CA GLN A 127 -4.52 -27.00 -12.08
C GLN A 127 -3.70 -25.93 -11.35
N ALA A 128 -2.99 -26.34 -10.31
CA ALA A 128 -2.07 -25.47 -9.57
C ALA A 128 -0.89 -25.02 -10.44
N GLU A 129 -0.44 -25.90 -11.34
CA GLU A 129 0.69 -25.63 -12.23
C GLU A 129 0.41 -24.38 -13.09
N GLY A 130 1.21 -23.32 -12.87
CA GLY A 130 1.06 -22.06 -13.58
C GLY A 130 -0.08 -21.16 -13.09
N ALA A 131 -0.65 -21.43 -11.91
CA ALA A 131 -1.50 -20.48 -11.20
C ALA A 131 -0.68 -19.34 -10.57
N ASP A 132 -1.22 -18.13 -10.59
CA ASP A 132 -0.65 -16.97 -9.89
C ASP A 132 -1.04 -17.01 -8.41
N LEU A 133 -2.29 -17.42 -8.13
CA LEU A 133 -2.87 -17.50 -6.80
C LEU A 133 -3.32 -18.94 -6.50
N GLU A 134 -2.89 -19.49 -5.39
CA GLU A 134 -3.40 -20.76 -4.85
C GLU A 134 -4.23 -20.52 -3.59
N VAL A 135 -5.49 -20.94 -3.63
CA VAL A 135 -6.43 -20.78 -2.52
C VAL A 135 -6.74 -22.15 -1.92
N SER A 136 -6.63 -22.25 -0.61
CA SER A 136 -6.88 -23.50 0.13
C SER A 136 -7.72 -23.26 1.37
N TRP A 137 -8.47 -24.30 1.75
CA TRP A 137 -9.24 -24.35 2.97
C TRP A 137 -8.61 -25.36 3.92
N THR A 138 -8.56 -25.01 5.20
CA THR A 138 -7.84 -25.82 6.19
C THR A 138 -8.49 -25.68 7.56
N THR A 139 -8.17 -26.60 8.47
CA THR A 139 -8.48 -26.47 9.91
C THR A 139 -7.31 -25.91 10.71
N VAL A 140 -6.13 -25.76 10.08
CA VAL A 140 -4.89 -25.23 10.68
C VAL A 140 -4.13 -24.41 9.63
N LEU A 141 -3.82 -23.14 9.91
CA LEU A 141 -3.16 -22.24 8.95
C LEU A 141 -1.66 -22.57 8.78
N SER A 142 -0.94 -22.70 9.89
CA SER A 142 0.43 -23.21 9.95
C SER A 142 0.79 -23.49 11.42
N PRO A 143 1.84 -24.29 11.70
CA PRO A 143 2.31 -24.50 13.08
C PRO A 143 2.69 -23.19 13.78
N ASP A 144 3.29 -22.24 13.06
CA ASP A 144 3.69 -20.94 13.61
C ASP A 144 2.51 -19.99 13.87
N LEU A 145 1.33 -20.31 13.33
CA LEU A 145 0.08 -19.58 13.50
C LEU A 145 -0.98 -20.38 14.26
N GLU A 146 -0.62 -21.53 14.84
CA GLU A 146 -1.54 -22.47 15.51
C GLU A 146 -2.24 -21.85 16.74
N HIS A 147 -1.68 -20.77 17.28
CA HIS A 147 -2.27 -19.99 18.38
C HIS A 147 -2.74 -18.59 17.95
N SER A 148 -2.74 -18.29 16.65
CA SER A 148 -3.28 -17.04 16.15
C SER A 148 -4.81 -17.13 16.09
N MET A 149 -5.51 -16.04 16.44
CA MET A 149 -6.95 -15.91 16.21
C MET A 149 -7.27 -15.52 14.75
N ALA A 150 -6.35 -15.78 13.81
CA ALA A 150 -6.52 -15.42 12.42
C ALA A 150 -7.49 -16.39 11.74
N LEU A 151 -8.40 -15.87 10.92
CA LEU A 151 -9.29 -16.69 10.08
C LEU A 151 -8.62 -17.11 8.77
N GLY A 152 -7.56 -16.42 8.36
CA GLY A 152 -6.82 -16.71 7.14
C GLY A 152 -5.37 -16.29 7.27
N ALA A 153 -4.58 -16.70 6.29
CA ALA A 153 -3.21 -16.25 6.12
C ALA A 153 -2.84 -16.23 4.63
N THR A 154 -1.98 -15.28 4.29
CA THR A 154 -1.50 -15.07 2.93
C THR A 154 0.02 -15.00 2.91
N TRP A 155 0.63 -15.71 1.96
CA TRP A 155 2.07 -15.75 1.74
C TRP A 155 2.38 -15.33 0.30
N PRO A 156 2.61 -14.02 0.06
CA PRO A 156 3.09 -13.55 -1.24
C PRO A 156 4.57 -13.87 -1.41
N GLU A 157 4.92 -14.36 -2.60
CA GLU A 157 6.28 -14.62 -3.03
C GLU A 157 6.67 -13.53 -4.03
N THR A 158 7.80 -12.87 -3.78
CA THR A 158 8.24 -11.70 -4.53
C THR A 158 9.54 -11.97 -5.27
N VAL A 159 9.64 -11.43 -6.49
CA VAL A 159 10.88 -11.40 -7.26
C VAL A 159 11.47 -9.99 -7.21
N ASP A 160 12.76 -9.92 -6.92
CA ASP A 160 13.48 -8.66 -6.79
C ASP A 160 13.36 -7.81 -8.06
N GLY A 161 12.74 -6.64 -7.92
CA GLY A 161 12.54 -5.72 -9.05
C GLY A 161 11.29 -5.99 -9.88
N GLU A 162 10.59 -7.09 -9.64
CA GLU A 162 9.36 -7.44 -10.35
C GLU A 162 8.13 -7.26 -9.46
N GLY A 163 8.24 -7.52 -8.15
CA GLY A 163 7.14 -7.47 -7.20
C GLY A 163 6.58 -8.86 -6.95
N ILE A 164 5.27 -8.99 -6.71
CA ILE A 164 4.64 -10.28 -6.45
C ILE A 164 4.63 -11.12 -7.74
N ASP A 165 5.05 -12.38 -7.62
CA ASP A 165 5.07 -13.36 -8.72
C ASP A 165 4.17 -14.57 -8.46
N HIS A 166 3.93 -14.92 -7.19
CA HIS A 166 3.02 -15.96 -6.77
C HIS A 166 2.45 -15.62 -5.38
N ALA A 167 1.25 -16.07 -5.04
CA ALA A 167 0.77 -15.99 -3.65
C ALA A 167 -0.10 -17.17 -3.25
N ARG A 168 0.10 -17.63 -2.02
CA ARG A 168 -0.70 -18.71 -1.42
C ARG A 168 -1.61 -18.14 -0.35
N ILE A 169 -2.87 -18.56 -0.35
CA ILE A 169 -3.89 -18.16 0.62
C ILE A 169 -4.44 -19.43 1.28
N ALA A 170 -4.51 -19.42 2.60
CA ALA A 170 -5.21 -20.44 3.38
C ALA A 170 -6.28 -19.78 4.26
N ILE A 171 -7.49 -20.33 4.26
CA ILE A 171 -8.59 -19.85 5.10
C ILE A 171 -9.13 -20.98 5.96
N LEU A 172 -9.38 -20.68 7.23
CA LEU A 172 -9.93 -21.62 8.19
C LEU A 172 -11.39 -21.96 7.86
N THR A 173 -11.71 -23.25 7.89
CA THR A 173 -13.09 -23.77 7.86
C THR A 173 -13.72 -23.83 9.24
N THR A 174 -12.87 -23.91 10.27
CA THR A 174 -13.27 -23.94 11.68
C THR A 174 -12.25 -23.20 12.54
N LEU A 175 -12.71 -22.57 13.63
CA LEU A 175 -11.85 -21.96 14.65
C LEU A 175 -12.44 -22.26 16.03
N ASP A 176 -11.61 -22.79 16.94
CA ASP A 176 -12.03 -23.30 18.25
C ASP A 176 -13.23 -24.26 18.19
N LYS A 177 -13.23 -25.19 17.22
CA LYS A 177 -14.34 -26.15 16.96
C LYS A 177 -15.67 -25.51 16.55
N ARG A 178 -15.67 -24.22 16.21
CA ARG A 178 -16.83 -23.52 15.65
C ARG A 178 -16.68 -23.43 14.15
N HIS A 179 -17.77 -23.62 13.44
CA HIS A 179 -17.81 -23.49 11.99
C HIS A 179 -17.66 -22.03 11.57
N VAL A 180 -16.95 -21.75 10.50
CA VAL A 180 -16.84 -20.39 9.93
C VAL A 180 -18.06 -20.13 9.07
N SER A 181 -18.86 -19.09 9.34
CA SER A 181 -20.01 -18.82 8.46
C SER A 181 -19.58 -18.45 7.04
N PRO A 182 -20.44 -18.63 6.02
CA PRO A 182 -20.20 -18.05 4.69
C PRO A 182 -19.93 -16.54 4.76
N LYS A 183 -20.56 -15.83 5.70
CA LYS A 183 -20.31 -14.41 5.96
C LYS A 183 -18.89 -14.18 6.52
N ALA A 184 -18.42 -14.96 7.48
CA ALA A 184 -17.05 -14.87 7.97
C ALA A 184 -16.02 -15.24 6.87
N MET A 185 -16.32 -16.27 6.08
CA MET A 185 -15.52 -16.69 4.94
C MET A 185 -15.42 -15.57 3.90
N ARG A 186 -16.52 -14.89 3.59
CA ARG A 186 -16.57 -13.72 2.71
C ARG A 186 -15.60 -12.64 3.16
N TRP A 187 -15.63 -12.28 4.44
CA TRP A 187 -14.73 -11.28 5.01
C TRP A 187 -13.26 -11.72 4.91
N ALA A 188 -12.96 -12.95 5.33
CA ALA A 188 -11.60 -13.49 5.30
C ALA A 188 -11.07 -13.56 3.86
N ALA A 189 -11.87 -14.03 2.91
CA ALA A 189 -11.49 -14.08 1.50
C ALA A 189 -11.16 -12.69 0.95
N MET A 190 -11.96 -11.66 1.26
CA MET A 190 -11.67 -10.30 0.81
C MET A 190 -10.40 -9.72 1.44
N HIS A 191 -10.16 -9.99 2.73
CA HIS A 191 -8.99 -9.54 3.49
C HIS A 191 -7.70 -10.21 2.96
N GLU A 192 -7.68 -11.54 2.91
CA GLU A 192 -6.53 -12.32 2.45
C GLU A 192 -6.22 -12.04 0.97
N LEU A 193 -7.26 -11.91 0.13
CA LEU A 193 -7.05 -11.50 -1.26
C LEU A 193 -6.45 -10.08 -1.34
N GLY A 194 -6.83 -9.17 -0.45
CA GLY A 194 -6.20 -7.85 -0.35
C GLY A 194 -4.70 -7.94 -0.06
N HIS A 195 -4.28 -8.82 0.85
CA HIS A 195 -2.87 -9.12 1.09
C HIS A 195 -2.17 -9.70 -0.15
N ALA A 196 -2.79 -10.68 -0.80
CA ALA A 196 -2.24 -11.31 -2.00
C ALA A 196 -2.07 -10.31 -3.15
N LEU A 197 -2.91 -9.26 -3.19
CA LEU A 197 -2.83 -8.19 -4.18
C LEU A 197 -1.85 -7.07 -3.80
N GLY A 198 -1.30 -7.10 -2.59
CA GLY A 198 -0.23 -6.20 -2.16
C GLY A 198 -0.55 -5.21 -1.04
N LEU A 199 -1.75 -5.30 -0.45
CA LEU A 199 -2.15 -4.39 0.64
C LEU A 199 -1.70 -4.90 2.00
N GLY A 200 -1.11 -4.02 2.80
CA GLY A 200 -0.98 -4.21 4.24
C GLY A 200 -2.27 -3.85 5.00
N HIS A 201 -2.20 -3.98 6.32
CA HIS A 201 -3.33 -3.67 7.19
C HIS A 201 -3.72 -2.18 7.18
N SER A 202 -5.02 -1.94 7.25
CA SER A 202 -5.58 -0.65 7.67
C SER A 202 -5.64 -0.55 9.20
N VAL A 203 -5.65 0.67 9.73
CA VAL A 203 -5.89 0.96 11.15
C VAL A 203 -7.34 1.29 11.47
N ARG A 204 -8.22 1.44 10.46
CA ARG A 204 -9.64 1.80 10.68
C ARG A 204 -10.52 0.57 10.66
N ARG A 205 -11.27 0.36 11.75
CA ARG A 205 -12.20 -0.77 11.93
C ARG A 205 -13.21 -1.01 10.82
N GLY A 206 -13.55 0.02 10.05
CA GLY A 206 -14.51 -0.10 8.95
C GLY A 206 -13.92 -0.65 7.65
N ASP A 207 -12.60 -0.62 7.49
CA ASP A 207 -11.93 -1.11 6.29
C ASP A 207 -11.84 -2.64 6.29
N VAL A 208 -11.95 -3.27 5.12
CA VAL A 208 -11.79 -4.72 5.00
C VAL A 208 -10.38 -5.14 5.40
N MET A 209 -9.38 -4.32 5.10
CA MET A 209 -7.98 -4.57 5.49
C MET A 209 -7.68 -4.31 6.97
N TYR A 210 -8.67 -4.01 7.80
CA TYR A 210 -8.44 -3.92 9.25
C TYR A 210 -8.16 -5.29 9.85
N LYS A 211 -7.03 -5.42 10.55
CA LYS A 211 -6.51 -6.71 11.04
C LYS A 211 -7.40 -7.48 12.02
N ASN A 212 -8.36 -6.81 12.67
CA ASN A 212 -9.19 -7.41 13.70
C ASN A 212 -10.66 -7.35 13.30
N VAL A 213 -11.29 -8.50 13.10
CA VAL A 213 -12.75 -8.58 12.99
C VAL A 213 -13.34 -9.07 14.32
N CYS A 214 -14.34 -8.35 14.82
CA CYS A 214 -15.12 -8.83 15.95
C CYS A 214 -15.94 -10.04 15.49
N ILE A 215 -15.80 -11.16 16.18
CA ILE A 215 -16.48 -12.41 15.86
C ILE A 215 -17.49 -12.72 16.95
N LEU A 216 -18.75 -12.90 16.55
CA LEU A 216 -19.82 -13.40 17.38
C LEU A 216 -19.92 -14.92 17.23
N SER A 217 -20.38 -15.57 18.30
CA SER A 217 -20.70 -16.99 18.32
C SER A 217 -22.22 -17.13 18.27
N GLU A 218 -22.77 -17.46 17.11
CA GLU A 218 -24.21 -17.70 16.97
C GLU A 218 -24.52 -19.20 17.06
N LYS A 219 -25.70 -19.54 17.58
CA LYS A 219 -26.21 -20.92 17.54
C LYS A 219 -27.14 -21.07 16.35
N LYS A 220 -26.75 -21.85 15.36
CA LYS A 220 -27.60 -22.21 14.22
C LYS A 220 -27.82 -23.71 14.23
N GLY A 221 -29.06 -24.15 14.46
CA GLY A 221 -29.41 -25.58 14.44
C GLY A 221 -28.76 -26.47 15.51
N GLY A 222 -28.08 -25.89 16.52
CA GLY A 222 -27.37 -26.62 17.58
C GLY A 222 -25.85 -26.43 17.53
N ASP A 223 -25.30 -26.10 16.36
CA ASP A 223 -23.88 -25.84 16.15
C ASP A 223 -23.53 -24.37 16.38
N LYS A 224 -22.30 -24.12 16.85
CA LYS A 224 -21.77 -22.78 17.06
C LYS A 224 -21.06 -22.32 15.79
N GLU A 225 -21.48 -21.17 15.29
CA GLU A 225 -20.96 -20.56 14.07
C GLU A 225 -20.24 -19.24 14.40
N ILE A 226 -19.15 -18.98 13.70
CA ILE A 226 -18.38 -17.74 13.72
C ILE A 226 -18.97 -16.80 12.70
N VAL A 227 -19.47 -15.65 13.18
CA VAL A 227 -20.07 -14.61 12.34
C VAL A 227 -19.37 -13.29 12.63
N PRO A 228 -19.00 -12.49 11.60
CA PRO A 228 -18.44 -11.17 11.85
C PRO A 228 -19.52 -10.22 12.36
N ASP A 229 -19.18 -9.42 13.36
CA ASP A 229 -20.01 -8.37 13.99
C ASP A 229 -20.27 -7.17 13.06
N CYS A 230 -19.97 -7.30 11.77
CA CYS A 230 -20.23 -6.28 10.76
C CYS A 230 -21.51 -6.64 9.98
N PRO A 231 -22.52 -5.76 9.91
CA PRO A 231 -23.79 -6.06 9.25
C PRO A 231 -23.62 -6.29 7.73
N SER A 232 -22.70 -5.59 7.08
CA SER A 232 -22.41 -5.71 5.63
C SER A 232 -20.90 -5.82 5.38
N ILE A 233 -20.48 -6.82 4.62
CA ILE A 233 -19.08 -6.97 4.20
C ILE A 233 -18.95 -6.41 2.79
N SER A 234 -18.21 -5.32 2.67
CA SER A 234 -17.93 -4.65 1.40
C SER A 234 -16.65 -3.85 1.49
N LEU A 235 -15.91 -3.74 0.39
CA LEU A 235 -14.75 -2.84 0.30
C LEU A 235 -15.18 -1.40 0.57
N THR A 236 -14.44 -0.69 1.42
CA THR A 236 -14.66 0.75 1.59
C THR A 236 -14.10 1.50 0.38
N SER A 237 -14.51 2.76 0.21
CA SER A 237 -13.84 3.64 -0.76
C SER A 237 -12.34 3.77 -0.46
N ARG A 238 -11.95 3.62 0.81
CA ARG A 238 -10.56 3.70 1.25
C ARG A 238 -9.74 2.47 0.86
N ASP A 239 -10.32 1.27 0.96
CA ASP A 239 -9.72 0.03 0.45
C ASP A 239 -9.46 0.17 -1.06
N ALA A 240 -10.48 0.61 -1.81
CA ALA A 240 -10.39 0.82 -3.26
C ALA A 240 -9.34 1.89 -3.65
N THR A 241 -9.36 3.04 -3.00
CA THR A 241 -8.37 4.12 -3.24
C THR A 241 -6.96 3.65 -2.92
N THR A 242 -6.75 2.92 -1.82
CA THR A 242 -5.43 2.39 -1.46
C THR A 242 -4.91 1.45 -2.55
N MET A 243 -5.74 0.52 -3.04
CA MET A 243 -5.37 -0.36 -4.14
C MET A 243 -5.05 0.43 -5.43
N ASN A 244 -5.84 1.45 -5.73
CA ASN A 244 -5.61 2.29 -6.91
C ASN A 244 -4.27 3.04 -6.83
N VAL A 245 -3.91 3.58 -5.66
CA VAL A 245 -2.62 4.23 -5.42
C VAL A 245 -1.47 3.23 -5.59
N VAL A 246 -1.56 2.02 -5.01
CA VAL A 246 -0.53 0.99 -5.14
C VAL A 246 -0.23 0.67 -6.59
N TYR A 247 -1.26 0.41 -7.40
CA TYR A 247 -1.07 0.06 -8.81
C TYR A 247 -0.73 1.26 -9.70
N ALA A 248 -1.10 2.48 -9.32
CA ALA A 248 -0.65 3.70 -10.00
C ALA A 248 0.86 3.92 -9.79
N ALA A 249 1.33 3.80 -8.55
CA ALA A 249 2.76 3.87 -8.23
C ALA A 249 3.57 2.76 -8.91
N LYS A 250 3.04 1.53 -8.93
CA LYS A 250 3.65 0.40 -9.65
C LYS A 250 3.84 0.69 -11.13
N LYS A 251 2.84 1.28 -11.81
CA LYS A 251 2.95 1.67 -13.22
C LYS A 251 4.07 2.68 -13.45
N ILE A 252 4.30 3.62 -12.52
CA ILE A 252 5.42 4.57 -12.58
C ILE A 252 6.75 3.81 -12.49
N ILE A 253 6.89 2.93 -11.50
CA ILE A 253 8.10 2.14 -11.27
C ILE A 253 8.43 1.28 -12.49
N ASP A 254 7.46 0.52 -12.99
CA ASP A 254 7.64 -0.36 -14.15
C ASP A 254 7.98 0.44 -15.41
N GLY A 255 7.33 1.59 -15.62
CA GLY A 255 7.62 2.48 -16.74
C GLY A 255 9.04 3.04 -16.72
N ILE A 256 9.60 3.33 -15.55
CA ILE A 256 11.00 3.77 -15.42
C ILE A 256 11.97 2.60 -15.61
N ARG A 257 11.66 1.43 -15.03
CA ARG A 257 12.48 0.21 -15.20
C ARG A 257 12.58 -0.24 -16.65
N ALA A 258 11.49 -0.14 -17.39
CA ALA A 258 11.44 -0.50 -18.80
C ALA A 258 12.42 0.31 -19.66
N LYS A 259 12.91 1.46 -19.18
CA LYS A 259 13.95 2.25 -19.85
C LYS A 259 15.34 1.59 -19.83
N GLY A 260 15.55 0.54 -19.02
CA GLY A 260 16.83 -0.19 -18.96
C GLY A 260 18.01 0.63 -18.44
N LEU A 261 17.74 1.61 -17.57
CA LEU A 261 18.77 2.49 -17.01
C LEU A 261 19.63 1.75 -15.97
N ASP A 262 20.86 2.22 -15.77
CA ASP A 262 21.67 1.75 -14.64
C ASP A 262 21.02 2.11 -13.29
N LYS A 263 21.52 1.51 -12.21
CA LYS A 263 20.98 1.69 -10.85
C LYS A 263 20.89 3.17 -10.45
N ARG A 264 21.92 3.96 -10.72
CA ARG A 264 22.00 5.37 -10.30
C ARG A 264 20.98 6.21 -11.06
N ASN A 265 20.93 6.06 -12.38
CA ASN A 265 20.00 6.77 -13.24
C ASN A 265 18.55 6.34 -12.98
N THR A 266 18.31 5.07 -12.65
CA THR A 266 17.00 4.58 -12.18
C THR A 266 16.58 5.28 -10.89
N CYS A 267 17.46 5.37 -9.89
CA CYS A 267 17.17 6.08 -8.64
C CYS A 267 16.85 7.57 -8.89
N HIS A 268 17.58 8.22 -9.78
CA HIS A 268 17.35 9.63 -10.14
C HIS A 268 15.97 9.84 -10.78
N GLU A 269 15.59 9.01 -11.75
CA GLU A 269 14.29 9.09 -12.42
C GLU A 269 13.12 8.79 -11.47
N LEU A 270 13.25 7.77 -10.63
CA LEU A 270 12.27 7.46 -9.59
C LEU A 270 12.13 8.62 -8.59
N CYS A 271 13.24 9.26 -8.20
CA CYS A 271 13.22 10.40 -7.29
C CYS A 271 12.47 11.58 -7.90
N ARG A 272 12.72 11.88 -9.19
CA ARG A 272 11.97 12.89 -9.95
C ARG A 272 10.48 12.56 -10.01
N ALA A 273 10.13 11.30 -10.26
CA ALA A 273 8.74 10.87 -10.31
C ALA A 273 8.04 11.00 -8.94
N ALA A 274 8.72 10.64 -7.85
CA ALA A 274 8.19 10.83 -6.49
C ALA A 274 7.98 12.32 -6.16
N ALA A 275 8.92 13.19 -6.53
CA ALA A 275 8.77 14.64 -6.35
C ALA A 275 7.55 15.20 -7.11
N ASN A 276 7.29 14.69 -8.33
CA ASN A 276 6.08 15.05 -9.08
C ASN A 276 4.81 14.57 -8.37
N CYS A 277 4.80 13.35 -7.82
CA CYS A 277 3.68 12.85 -7.03
C CYS A 277 3.39 13.77 -5.84
N MET A 278 4.42 14.11 -5.06
CA MET A 278 4.30 15.03 -3.92
C MET A 278 3.79 16.42 -4.33
N THR A 279 4.29 16.98 -5.43
CA THR A 279 3.86 18.30 -5.93
C THR A 279 2.38 18.30 -6.33
N ASN A 280 1.86 17.15 -6.78
CA ASN A 280 0.45 16.96 -7.12
C ASN A 280 -0.42 16.55 -5.92
N GLY A 281 0.12 16.57 -4.69
CA GLY A 281 -0.59 16.17 -3.48
C GLY A 281 -0.64 14.64 -3.24
N ASP A 282 -0.05 13.84 -4.13
CA ASP A 282 0.00 12.39 -4.03
C ASP A 282 1.22 11.92 -3.23
N SER A 283 1.20 12.21 -1.94
CA SER A 283 2.25 11.73 -1.04
C SER A 283 2.23 10.20 -0.88
N ALA A 284 1.10 9.55 -1.16
CA ALA A 284 0.94 8.10 -1.02
C ALA A 284 1.69 7.33 -2.12
N SER A 285 1.52 7.68 -3.40
CA SER A 285 2.37 7.09 -4.45
C SER A 285 3.84 7.45 -4.28
N ALA A 286 4.14 8.68 -3.82
CA ALA A 286 5.51 9.09 -3.54
C ALA A 286 6.17 8.16 -2.51
N ILE A 287 5.49 7.80 -1.43
CA ILE A 287 5.99 6.84 -0.42
C ILE A 287 6.38 5.52 -1.07
N ILE A 288 5.53 4.96 -1.94
CA ILE A 288 5.79 3.68 -2.61
C ILE A 288 7.03 3.81 -3.53
N VAL A 289 7.09 4.84 -4.36
CA VAL A 289 8.20 5.08 -5.28
C VAL A 289 9.52 5.31 -4.53
N LEU A 290 9.50 6.04 -3.40
CA LEU A 290 10.70 6.32 -2.61
C LEU A 290 11.20 5.09 -1.86
N ASN A 291 10.30 4.25 -1.33
CA ASN A 291 10.68 2.96 -0.77
C ASN A 291 11.34 2.06 -1.82
N GLU A 292 10.87 2.08 -3.06
CA GLU A 292 11.51 1.35 -4.15
C GLU A 292 12.95 1.83 -4.42
N ILE A 293 13.21 3.15 -4.35
CA ILE A 293 14.57 3.67 -4.45
C ILE A 293 15.45 3.12 -3.33
N LEU A 294 14.96 3.11 -2.09
CA LEU A 294 15.71 2.61 -0.93
C LEU A 294 15.89 1.09 -0.96
N ARG A 295 15.01 0.35 -1.62
CA ARG A 295 15.17 -1.08 -1.90
C ARG A 295 16.31 -1.32 -2.89
N LEU A 296 16.39 -0.51 -3.95
CA LEU A 296 17.46 -0.55 -4.97
C LEU A 296 18.80 -0.06 -4.42
N ASP A 297 18.80 1.03 -3.66
CA ASP A 297 19.98 1.63 -3.06
C ASP A 297 19.66 2.27 -1.71
N LYS A 298 19.93 1.51 -0.65
CA LYS A 298 19.74 1.92 0.75
C LYS A 298 20.57 3.16 1.14
N THR A 299 21.59 3.51 0.36
CA THR A 299 22.48 4.65 0.64
C THR A 299 22.05 5.94 -0.05
N TYR A 300 20.97 5.91 -0.84
CA TYR A 300 20.48 7.06 -1.59
C TYR A 300 19.75 8.06 -0.67
N SER A 301 20.52 8.95 -0.02
CA SER A 301 20.03 9.84 1.05
C SER A 301 18.84 10.72 0.65
N VAL A 302 18.82 11.21 -0.60
CA VAL A 302 17.74 12.06 -1.13
C VAL A 302 16.39 11.36 -1.07
N ALA A 303 16.35 10.02 -1.24
CA ALA A 303 15.10 9.27 -1.11
C ALA A 303 14.62 9.22 0.34
N SER A 304 15.52 9.07 1.31
CA SER A 304 15.18 9.09 2.75
C SER A 304 14.63 10.45 3.18
N GLU A 305 15.23 11.55 2.71
CA GLU A 305 14.78 12.92 2.98
C GLU A 305 13.38 13.17 2.40
N ASN A 306 13.17 12.80 1.13
CA ASN A 306 11.86 12.94 0.49
C ASN A 306 10.82 12.01 1.12
N LEU A 307 11.21 10.82 1.59
CA LEU A 307 10.31 9.86 2.23
C LEU A 307 9.85 10.38 3.59
N MET A 308 10.76 10.99 4.36
CA MET A 308 10.42 11.70 5.59
C MET A 308 9.38 12.79 5.32
N ALA A 309 9.58 13.61 4.28
CA ALA A 309 8.65 14.67 3.91
C ALA A 309 7.28 14.12 3.46
N ALA A 310 7.25 13.03 2.69
CA ALA A 310 6.01 12.39 2.27
C ALA A 310 5.21 11.82 3.44
N TYR A 311 5.87 11.15 4.40
CA TYR A 311 5.21 10.70 5.64
C TYR A 311 4.71 11.88 6.47
N TYR A 312 5.50 12.96 6.59
CA TYR A 312 5.05 14.17 7.31
C TYR A 312 3.79 14.76 6.67
N ASN A 313 3.73 14.88 5.34
CA ASN A 313 2.56 15.39 4.62
C ASN A 313 1.32 14.53 4.91
N CYS A 314 1.45 13.20 4.85
CA CYS A 314 0.37 12.28 5.21
C CYS A 314 -0.07 12.45 6.68
N GLY A 315 0.90 12.46 7.60
CA GLY A 315 0.64 12.60 9.04
C GLY A 315 -0.03 13.92 9.41
N ALA A 316 0.43 15.03 8.84
CA ALA A 316 -0.15 16.36 9.03
C ALA A 316 -1.58 16.44 8.46
N ALA A 317 -1.81 15.85 7.28
CA ALA A 317 -3.16 15.78 6.70
C ALA A 317 -4.11 14.95 7.59
N LEU A 318 -3.65 13.80 8.11
CA LEU A 318 -4.42 13.00 9.06
C LEU A 318 -4.75 13.77 10.34
N TYR A 319 -3.77 14.48 10.90
CA TYR A 319 -3.95 15.32 12.08
C TYR A 319 -4.98 16.43 11.85
N ASN A 320 -4.89 17.13 10.71
CA ASN A 320 -5.82 18.20 10.34
C ASN A 320 -7.26 17.70 10.13
N ASN A 321 -7.42 16.41 9.82
CA ASN A 321 -8.72 15.74 9.69
C ASN A 321 -9.14 14.99 10.97
N HIS A 322 -8.50 15.30 12.12
CA HIS A 322 -8.80 14.72 13.43
C HIS A 322 -8.60 13.20 13.52
N HIS A 323 -7.78 12.62 12.65
CA HIS A 323 -7.40 11.20 12.69
C HIS A 323 -6.13 10.97 13.51
N ASN A 324 -6.13 11.44 14.77
CA ASN A 324 -4.93 11.54 15.60
C ASN A 324 -4.16 10.23 15.81
N ALA A 325 -4.86 9.12 16.04
CA ALA A 325 -4.21 7.81 16.25
C ALA A 325 -3.43 7.34 15.01
N GLU A 326 -4.00 7.57 13.83
CA GLU A 326 -3.39 7.23 12.55
C GLU A 326 -2.27 8.20 12.17
N ALA A 327 -2.49 9.51 12.39
CA ALA A 327 -1.48 10.54 12.23
C ALA A 327 -0.22 10.21 13.04
N ARG A 328 -0.41 9.77 14.29
CA ARG A 328 0.67 9.38 15.20
C ARG A 328 1.55 8.27 14.63
N GLN A 329 0.95 7.20 14.12
CA GLN A 329 1.66 6.06 13.54
C GLN A 329 2.48 6.48 12.31
N VAL A 330 1.89 7.32 11.45
CA VAL A 330 2.56 7.83 10.24
C VAL A 330 3.71 8.77 10.60
N LEU A 331 3.51 9.67 11.57
CA LEU A 331 4.53 10.61 12.03
C LEU A 331 5.69 9.91 12.76
N GLU A 332 5.44 8.78 13.43
CA GLU A 332 6.50 7.93 14.00
C GLU A 332 7.50 7.46 12.94
N ARG A 333 7.02 7.08 11.75
CA ARG A 333 7.89 6.71 10.61
C ARG A 333 8.71 7.89 10.11
N ALA A 334 8.09 9.07 10.01
CA ALA A 334 8.79 10.30 9.64
C ALA A 334 9.88 10.67 10.67
N ILE A 335 9.61 10.52 11.97
CA ILE A 335 10.58 10.75 13.05
C ILE A 335 11.76 9.78 12.96
N GLU A 336 11.49 8.49 12.72
CA GLU A 336 12.53 7.48 12.59
C GLU A 336 13.48 7.80 11.41
N LEU A 337 12.92 8.19 10.27
CA LEU A 337 13.72 8.62 9.11
C LEU A 337 14.49 9.91 9.40
N GLY A 338 13.87 10.89 10.03
CA GLY A 338 14.52 12.16 10.37
C GLY A 338 15.73 11.98 11.29
N LYS A 339 15.64 11.08 12.27
CA LYS A 339 16.77 10.70 13.13
C LYS A 339 17.94 10.10 12.33
N ARG A 340 17.66 9.34 11.27
CA ARG A 340 18.68 8.74 10.40
C ARG A 340 19.30 9.76 9.45
N CYS A 341 18.51 10.71 8.95
CA CYS A 341 18.98 11.72 7.98
C CYS A 341 19.75 12.88 8.63
N GLY A 342 19.54 13.13 9.93
CA GLY A 342 20.25 14.19 10.67
C GLY A 342 19.69 15.61 10.45
N ASP A 343 18.53 15.76 9.80
CA ASP A 343 17.84 17.04 9.62
C ASP A 343 17.06 17.42 10.89
N GLN A 344 17.73 18.16 11.78
CA GLN A 344 17.14 18.55 13.06
C GLN A 344 15.95 19.50 12.91
N ASN A 345 15.91 20.34 11.85
CA ASN A 345 14.84 21.31 11.66
C ASN A 345 13.54 20.62 11.26
N SER A 346 13.60 19.74 10.26
CA SER A 346 12.44 18.94 9.86
C SER A 346 11.98 18.03 10.99
N LEU A 347 12.92 17.41 11.71
CA LEU A 347 12.59 16.57 12.86
C LEU A 347 11.83 17.35 13.95
N ASN A 348 12.24 18.57 14.26
CA ASN A 348 11.56 19.41 15.25
C ASN A 348 10.12 19.74 14.83
N ALA A 349 9.89 20.03 13.54
CA ALA A 349 8.56 20.29 13.00
C ALA A 349 7.66 19.05 13.09
N ILE A 350 8.17 17.88 12.70
CA ILE A 350 7.44 16.61 12.76
C ILE A 350 7.06 16.28 14.22
N VAL A 351 8.02 16.42 15.15
CA VAL A 351 7.80 16.15 16.58
C VAL A 351 6.76 17.10 17.18
N ALA A 352 6.69 18.35 16.72
CA ALA A 352 5.68 19.30 17.18
C ALA A 352 4.26 18.82 16.83
N VAL A 353 4.02 18.40 15.59
CA VAL A 353 2.72 17.84 15.16
C VAL A 353 2.42 16.54 15.89
N TYR A 354 3.41 15.65 16.01
CA TYR A 354 3.27 14.38 16.71
C TYR A 354 2.81 14.55 18.17
N ARG A 355 3.36 15.53 18.88
CA ARG A 355 2.99 15.83 20.28
C ARG A 355 1.55 16.31 20.42
N ASN A 356 1.00 16.96 19.39
CA ASN A 356 -0.36 17.46 19.36
C ASN A 356 -1.40 16.39 18.99
N CYS A 357 -0.99 15.21 18.55
CA CYS A 357 -1.87 14.07 18.28
C CYS A 357 -2.34 13.34 19.56
N ARG A 358 -2.18 13.95 20.75
CA ARG A 358 -2.49 13.34 22.05
C ARG A 358 -3.96 13.39 22.42
#